data_AF-A0A1H7X2J7-F1
#
_entry.id   AF-A0A1H7X2J7-F1
#
_cell.length_a   1.000
_cell.length_b   1.000
_cell.length_c   1.000
_cell.angle_alpha   90.00
_cell.angle_beta   90.00
_cell.angle_gamma   90.00
#
_symmetry.space_group_name_H-M   'P 1'
#
loop_
_entity.id
_entity.type
_entity.pdbx_description
1 polymer ?
#
loop_
_entity_poly.entity_id
_entity_poly.type
_entity_poly.pdbx_seq_one_letter_code
_entity_poly.pdbx_strand_id
1 'polypeptide(L)'
;MSATSLRLIVIAVFCVLQPALATSGERPRHTPATAAATDPAVPYKADRLSSSRGETILNTPGQTTVLTREVLDDMNARSLKDAMRSTAGVTIGR
;
A
#
# COMPACT_ATOMS: atom_id res chain seq x y z
N MET A 1 52.75 15.31 -11.68
CA MET A 1 51.63 14.34 -11.68
C MET A 1 50.35 15.14 -11.49
N SER A 2 49.47 15.20 -12.49
CA SER A 2 48.34 16.14 -12.49
C SER A 2 47.21 15.68 -11.56
N ALA A 3 46.62 16.61 -10.80
CA ALA A 3 45.61 16.37 -9.78
C ALA A 3 44.36 15.63 -10.29
N THR A 4 44.10 15.70 -11.59
CA THR A 4 42.98 15.02 -12.26
C THR A 4 43.15 13.51 -12.27
N SER A 5 44.39 13.03 -12.43
CA SER A 5 44.68 11.59 -12.44
C SER A 5 44.52 10.97 -11.05
N LEU A 6 44.84 11.71 -9.99
CA LEU A 6 44.65 11.27 -8.61
C LEU A 6 43.16 11.16 -8.24
N ARG A 7 42.31 12.07 -8.74
CA ARG A 7 40.85 12.02 -8.49
C ARG A 7 40.17 10.80 -9.12
N LEU A 8 40.59 10.39 -10.32
CA LEU A 8 40.04 9.20 -10.98
C LEU A 8 40.43 7.90 -10.27
N ILE A 9 41.64 7.84 -9.71
CA ILE A 9 42.12 6.69 -8.94
C ILE A 9 41.33 6.54 -7.62
N VAL A 10 40.98 7.63 -6.94
CA VAL A 10 40.20 7.61 -5.70
C VAL A 10 38.78 7.07 -5.92
N ILE A 11 38.12 7.43 -7.04
CA ILE A 11 36.75 6.98 -7.35
C ILE A 11 36.74 5.48 -7.70
N ALA A 12 37.71 5.01 -8.48
CA ALA A 12 37.80 3.61 -8.86
C ALA A 12 38.04 2.68 -7.66
N VAL A 13 38.80 3.12 -6.66
CA VAL A 13 39.03 2.34 -5.43
C VAL A 13 37.78 2.28 -4.54
N PHE A 14 36.96 3.33 -4.51
CA PHE A 14 35.72 3.34 -3.71
C PHE A 14 34.65 2.36 -4.24
N CYS A 15 34.59 2.13 -5.56
CA CYS A 15 33.64 1.19 -6.17
C CYS A 15 33.98 -0.29 -5.95
N VAL A 16 35.25 -0.63 -5.74
CA VAL A 16 35.68 -2.03 -5.57
C VAL A 16 35.66 -2.45 -4.09
N LEU A 17 35.54 -1.50 -3.16
CA LEU A 17 35.63 -1.72 -1.72
C LEU A 17 34.30 -1.55 -0.96
N GLN A 18 33.15 -1.86 -1.58
CA GLN A 18 31.88 -2.02 -0.86
C GLN A 18 31.59 -3.51 -0.57
N PRO A 19 32.09 -4.08 0.53
CA PRO A 19 31.57 -5.33 1.04
C PRO A 19 30.26 -5.08 1.80
N ALA A 20 29.23 -5.82 1.40
CA ALA A 20 28.11 -6.29 2.21
C ALA A 20 27.30 -5.26 3.03
N LEU A 21 26.20 -4.78 2.44
CA LEU A 21 24.96 -4.64 3.22
C LEU A 21 24.19 -5.96 3.14
N ALA A 22 24.60 -6.90 3.98
CA ALA A 22 23.72 -7.98 4.39
C ALA A 22 22.59 -7.38 5.23
N THR A 23 21.46 -7.06 4.61
CA THR A 23 20.22 -6.87 5.35
C THR A 23 19.77 -8.24 5.83
N SER A 24 20.27 -8.64 7.00
CA SER A 24 19.62 -9.64 7.84
C SER A 24 18.27 -9.07 8.28
N GLY A 25 17.26 -9.20 7.41
CA GLY A 25 15.88 -8.88 7.69
C GLY A 25 15.16 -10.13 8.16
N GLU A 26 14.95 -10.20 9.47
CA GLU A 26 14.18 -11.20 10.19
C GLU A 26 12.93 -11.68 9.44
N ARG A 27 12.73 -13.01 9.41
CA ARG A 27 11.50 -13.71 8.99
C ARG A 27 10.28 -12.89 9.42
N PRO A 28 9.27 -12.61 8.55
CA PRO A 28 8.16 -11.76 8.92
C PRO A 28 7.38 -12.41 10.07
N ARG A 29 7.65 -11.97 11.30
CA ARG A 29 6.69 -12.12 12.38
C ARG A 29 5.49 -11.29 11.97
N HIS A 30 4.31 -11.91 12.01
CA HIS A 30 3.03 -11.22 11.93
C HIS A 30 3.00 -10.12 12.99
N THR A 31 3.40 -8.94 12.56
CA THR A 31 3.26 -7.69 13.27
C THR A 31 2.18 -6.99 12.47
N PRO A 32 1.01 -6.65 13.04
CA PRO A 32 0.02 -5.88 12.31
C PRO A 32 0.63 -4.50 12.06
N ALA A 33 1.30 -4.37 10.93
CA ALA A 33 1.78 -3.10 10.44
C ALA A 33 0.55 -2.21 10.32
N THR A 34 0.63 -1.00 10.88
CA THR A 34 -0.25 0.11 10.53
C THR A 34 0.13 0.59 9.12
N ALA A 35 0.09 -0.33 8.16
CA ALA A 35 0.18 -0.10 6.73
C ALA A 35 -1.25 0.01 6.20
N ALA A 36 -1.43 0.61 5.02
CA ALA A 36 -2.71 0.81 4.38
C ALA A 36 -3.62 -0.41 4.55
N ALA A 37 -4.90 -0.21 4.91
CA ALA A 37 -5.91 -1.27 5.09
C ALA A 37 -6.29 -1.99 3.77
N THR A 38 -5.41 -1.91 2.77
CA THR A 38 -5.52 -2.43 1.42
C THR A 38 -4.19 -3.09 1.11
N ASP A 39 -4.20 -4.41 1.03
CA ASP A 39 -3.08 -5.18 0.50
C ASP A 39 -2.83 -4.76 -0.96
N PRO A 40 -1.62 -4.28 -1.33
CA PRO A 40 -1.31 -3.93 -2.72
C PRO A 40 -1.42 -5.12 -3.68
N ALA A 41 -1.41 -6.36 -3.19
CA ALA A 41 -1.66 -7.54 -4.01
C ALA A 41 -3.15 -7.72 -4.37
N VAL A 42 -4.08 -7.05 -3.68
CA VAL A 42 -5.53 -7.16 -3.90
C VAL A 42 -6.23 -5.79 -3.73
N PRO A 43 -6.05 -4.86 -4.69
CA PRO A 43 -6.42 -3.44 -4.52
C PRO A 43 -7.93 -3.16 -4.35
N TYR A 44 -8.79 -4.13 -4.71
CA TYR A 44 -10.25 -4.03 -4.55
C TYR A 44 -10.77 -4.57 -3.21
N LYS A 45 -9.91 -5.13 -2.35
CA LYS A 45 -10.30 -5.64 -1.03
C LYS A 45 -9.82 -4.69 0.06
N ALA A 46 -10.71 -4.43 1.01
CA ALA A 46 -10.37 -3.76 2.26
C ALA A 46 -10.44 -4.80 3.37
N ASP A 47 -9.43 -4.83 4.24
CA ASP A 47 -9.37 -5.77 5.35
C ASP A 47 -9.96 -5.18 6.64
N ARG A 48 -10.07 -3.85 6.69
CA ARG A 48 -10.44 -3.12 7.90
C ARG A 48 -11.23 -1.84 7.60
N LEU A 49 -12.20 -1.54 8.47
CA LEU A 49 -12.94 -0.27 8.44
C LEU A 49 -12.09 0.85 9.05
N SER A 50 -12.16 2.05 8.48
CA SER A 50 -11.53 3.24 9.06
C SER A 50 -12.11 3.60 10.44
N SER A 51 -13.36 3.25 10.72
CA SER A 51 -13.99 3.43 12.02
C SER A 51 -13.64 2.32 13.03
N SER A 52 -13.06 1.21 12.57
CA SER A 52 -12.78 0.04 13.42
C SER A 52 -11.53 0.26 14.28
N ARG A 53 -11.70 0.02 15.59
CA ARG A 53 -10.66 0.21 16.62
C ARG A 53 -9.78 -1.02 16.83
N GLY A 54 -9.61 -1.89 15.84
CA GLY A 54 -8.69 -3.03 15.98
C GLY A 54 -9.07 -4.20 15.08
N GLU A 55 -10.34 -4.24 14.73
CA GLU A 55 -11.02 -5.42 14.23
C GLU A 55 -11.06 -5.45 12.71
N THR A 56 -10.91 -6.63 12.14
CA THR A 56 -11.04 -6.88 10.71
C THR A 56 -12.51 -6.92 10.31
N ILE A 57 -12.82 -6.56 9.06
CA ILE A 57 -14.21 -6.55 8.55
C ILE A 57 -14.87 -7.92 8.70
N LEU A 58 -14.09 -9.00 8.53
CA LEU A 58 -14.58 -10.38 8.68
C LEU A 58 -15.18 -10.68 10.07
N ASN A 59 -14.69 -10.01 11.12
CA ASN A 59 -15.17 -10.24 12.48
C ASN A 59 -16.31 -9.27 12.87
N THR A 60 -16.50 -8.20 12.09
CA THR A 60 -17.55 -7.22 12.36
C THR A 60 -18.92 -7.83 12.07
N PRO A 61 -19.86 -7.83 13.03
CA PRO A 61 -21.18 -8.39 12.81
C PRO A 61 -21.96 -7.58 11.76
N GLY A 62 -22.63 -8.28 10.85
CA GLY A 62 -23.48 -7.69 9.82
C GLY A 62 -22.85 -7.68 8.42
N GLN A 63 -23.58 -7.11 7.46
CA GLN A 63 -23.11 -7.00 6.07
C GLN A 63 -22.49 -5.62 5.84
N THR A 64 -21.19 -5.60 5.58
CA THR A 64 -20.46 -4.35 5.27
C THR A 64 -19.75 -4.48 3.93
N THR A 65 -20.00 -3.52 3.04
CA THR A 65 -19.31 -3.41 1.76
C THR A 65 -18.49 -2.13 1.76
N VAL A 66 -17.19 -2.25 1.48
CA VAL A 66 -16.28 -1.10 1.36
C VAL A 66 -15.91 -0.92 -0.10
N LEU A 67 -16.13 0.28 -0.62
CA LEU A 67 -15.63 0.68 -1.93
C LEU A 67 -14.22 1.24 -1.72
N THR A 68 -13.20 0.54 -2.24
CA THR A 68 -11.82 1.01 -2.16
C THR A 68 -11.57 2.15 -3.15
N ARG A 69 -10.47 2.87 -2.99
CA ARG A 69 -10.09 3.96 -3.90
C ARG A 69 -9.97 3.45 -5.34
N GLU A 70 -9.31 2.31 -5.54
CA GLU A 70 -9.18 1.69 -6.87
C GLU A 70 -10.53 1.44 -7.54
N VAL A 71 -11.53 0.93 -6.80
CA VAL A 71 -12.88 0.74 -7.34
C VAL A 71 -13.49 2.07 -7.79
N LEU A 72 -13.34 3.13 -6.99
CA LEU A 72 -13.90 4.44 -7.31
C LEU A 72 -13.21 5.07 -8.53
N ASP A 73 -11.89 4.93 -8.62
CA ASP A 73 -11.07 5.47 -9.69
C ASP A 73 -11.35 4.74 -11.02
N ASP A 74 -11.46 3.41 -10.99
CA ASP A 74 -11.78 2.60 -12.17
C ASP A 74 -13.20 2.84 -12.69
N MET A 75 -14.14 3.14 -11.78
CA MET A 75 -15.48 3.56 -12.18
C MET A 75 -15.53 5.01 -12.68
N ASN A 76 -14.44 5.78 -12.52
CA ASN A 76 -14.41 7.24 -12.69
C ASN A 76 -15.56 7.91 -11.92
N ALA A 77 -15.79 7.45 -10.68
CA ALA A 77 -16.89 7.90 -9.86
C ALA A 77 -16.66 9.35 -9.39
N ARG A 78 -17.49 10.29 -9.87
CA ARG A 78 -17.39 11.73 -9.51
C ARG A 78 -18.46 12.20 -8.53
N SER A 79 -19.38 11.32 -8.17
CA SER A 79 -20.47 11.62 -7.24
C SER A 79 -20.81 10.41 -6.39
N LEU A 80 -21.44 10.64 -5.24
CA LEU A 80 -21.92 9.56 -4.37
C LEU A 80 -22.89 8.64 -5.10
N LYS A 81 -23.78 9.19 -5.93
CA LYS A 81 -24.73 8.39 -6.71
C LYS A 81 -24.02 7.43 -7.66
N ASP A 82 -22.95 7.90 -8.27
CA ASP A 82 -22.13 7.10 -9.18
C ASP A 82 -21.41 5.98 -8.43
N ALA A 83 -20.79 6.30 -7.29
CA ALA A 83 -20.14 5.33 -6.42
C ALA A 83 -21.10 4.25 -5.92
N MET A 84 -22.30 4.64 -5.46
CA MET A 84 -23.27 3.71 -4.87
C MET A 84 -23.93 2.76 -5.88
N ARG A 85 -23.82 3.01 -7.19
CA ARG A 85 -24.36 2.12 -8.24
C ARG A 85 -23.72 0.71 -8.22
N SER A 86 -22.51 0.59 -7.69
CA SER A 86 -21.78 -0.69 -7.58
C SER A 86 -22.30 -1.58 -6.45
N THR A 87 -23.06 -1.02 -5.50
CA THR A 87 -23.60 -1.77 -4.36
C THR A 87 -25.02 -2.22 -4.66
N ALA A 88 -25.21 -3.53 -4.80
CA ALA A 88 -26.52 -4.12 -4.99
C ALA A 88 -27.49 -3.73 -3.87
N GLY A 89 -28.74 -3.40 -4.22
CA GLY A 89 -29.79 -3.04 -3.27
C GLY A 89 -29.78 -1.59 -2.77
N VAL A 90 -28.81 -0.76 -3.17
CA VAL A 90 -28.80 0.67 -2.82
C VAL A 90 -29.63 1.46 -3.83
N THR A 91 -30.64 2.18 -3.35
CA THR A 91 -31.43 3.14 -4.14
C THR A 91 -31.30 4.54 -3.55
N ILE A 92 -31.24 5.55 -4.41
CA ILE A 92 -31.06 6.94 -4.00
C ILE A 92 -32.33 7.72 -4.31
N GLY A 93 -32.90 8.30 -3.26
CA GLY A 93 -34.03 9.23 -3.35
C GLY A 93 -33.63 10.56 -4.02
N ARG A 94 -34.64 11.32 -4.44
CA ARG A 94 -34.46 12.63 -5.05
C ARG A 94 -34.16 13.69 -4.00
#